data_AF-A0A1C7P3Y5-F1
#
_entry.id   AF-A0A1C7P3Y5-F1
#
_cell.length_a   1.000
_cell.length_b   1.000
_cell.length_c   1.000
_cell.angle_alpha   90.00
_cell.angle_beta   90.00
_cell.angle_gamma   90.00
#
_symmetry.space_group_name_H-M   'P 1'
#
loop_
_entity.id
_entity.type
_entity.pdbx_description
1 polymer ?
#
loop_
_entity_poly.entity_id
_entity_poly.type
_entity_poly.pdbx_seq_one_letter_code
_entity_poly.pdbx_strand_id
1 'polypeptide(L)'
;MNMLHLSIRPGSEKARIWQICDELVSRNGLLPSGRDVVDIYVAEGGHSGTGFTQYSHWKKAFLSQKRQEDDAGGIDPAMEEPSLGSVAFRSITISAEGHLVLPKDMRRAMLLDGDGRATISVVDGELRIVSPRGALHRLQRRTRGLATPGSLVSEELITERRAEADAE
;
A
#
# COMPACT_ATOMS: atom_id res chain seq x y z
N MET A 1 -0.19 14.15 5.85
CA MET A 1 -1.50 13.69 6.37
C MET A 1 -2.29 14.93 6.73
N ASN A 2 -3.45 15.16 6.11
CA ASN A 2 -4.27 16.31 6.44
C ASN A 2 -4.95 16.07 7.80
N MET A 3 -4.84 17.02 8.73
CA MET A 3 -5.38 16.88 10.10
C MET A 3 -6.82 17.37 10.12
N LEU A 4 -7.77 16.44 10.16
CA LEU A 4 -9.20 16.73 10.06
C LEU A 4 -9.73 17.58 11.22
N HIS A 5 -9.13 17.50 12.41
CA HIS A 5 -9.57 18.30 13.56
C HIS A 5 -9.37 19.81 13.36
N LEU A 6 -8.43 20.24 12.52
CA LEU A 6 -8.19 21.67 12.22
C LEU A 6 -9.35 22.31 11.44
N SER A 7 -10.19 21.49 10.80
CA SER A 7 -11.41 21.97 10.11
C SER A 7 -12.58 22.25 11.06
N ILE A 8 -12.43 21.95 12.35
CA ILE A 8 -13.47 22.10 13.38
C ILE A 8 -13.14 23.29 14.27
N ARG A 9 -14.18 23.95 14.78
CA ARG A 9 -14.04 25.02 15.78
C ARG A 9 -13.22 24.52 16.99
N PRO A 10 -12.08 25.17 17.30
CA PRO A 10 -11.22 24.76 18.41
C PRO A 10 -11.97 24.89 19.75
N GLY A 11 -11.62 24.03 20.71
CA GLY A 11 -12.24 24.01 22.05
C GLY A 11 -13.60 23.31 22.12
N SER A 12 -14.13 22.77 21.01
CA SER A 12 -15.34 21.94 21.04
C SER A 12 -15.04 20.48 21.36
N GLU A 13 -16.00 19.77 21.98
CA GLU A 13 -15.93 18.32 22.21
C GLU A 13 -15.61 17.56 20.92
N LYS A 14 -16.23 17.98 19.81
CA LYS A 14 -15.98 17.45 18.47
C LYS A 14 -14.52 17.60 18.05
N ALA A 15 -13.95 18.79 18.23
CA ALA A 15 -12.55 19.05 17.87
C ALA A 15 -11.60 18.16 18.68
N ARG A 16 -11.86 17.98 19.99
CA ARG A 16 -11.02 17.13 20.83
C ARG A 16 -11.06 15.67 20.40
N ILE A 17 -12.25 15.11 20.15
CA ILE A 17 -12.38 13.72 19.71
C ILE A 17 -11.68 13.49 18.35
N TRP A 18 -11.82 14.44 17.42
CA TRP A 18 -11.16 14.34 16.11
C TRP A 18 -9.64 14.51 16.23
N GLN A 19 -9.17 15.32 17.17
CA GLN A 19 -7.74 15.46 17.47
C GLN A 19 -7.16 14.15 18.02
N ILE A 20 -7.84 13.49 18.97
CA ILE A 20 -7.44 12.17 19.48
C ILE A 20 -7.33 11.17 18.32
N CYS A 21 -8.28 11.18 17.38
CA CYS A 21 -8.23 10.30 16.21
C CYS A 21 -7.02 10.61 15.31
N ASP A 22 -6.78 11.87 14.98
CA ASP A 22 -5.65 12.30 14.14
C ASP A 22 -4.30 11.99 14.80
N GLU A 23 -4.17 12.17 16.11
CA GLU A 23 -2.97 11.84 16.89
C GLU A 23 -2.69 10.34 16.87
N LEU A 24 -3.72 9.50 17.07
CA LEU A 24 -3.57 8.04 17.02
C LEU A 24 -3.18 7.54 15.63
N VAL A 25 -3.78 8.11 14.57
CA VAL A 25 -3.37 7.80 13.19
C VAL A 25 -1.93 8.23 12.94
N SER A 26 -1.53 9.42 13.40
CA SER A 26 -0.18 9.93 13.21
C SER A 26 0.87 9.09 13.93
N ARG A 27 0.54 8.60 15.14
CA ARG A 27 1.43 7.77 15.96
C ARG A 27 1.56 6.35 15.42
N ASN A 28 0.45 5.74 15.00
CA ASN A 28 0.40 4.30 14.71
C ASN A 28 0.38 3.99 13.20
N GLY A 29 0.14 4.98 12.33
CA GLY A 29 -0.04 4.79 10.89
C GLY A 29 -1.28 3.97 10.50
N LEU A 30 -2.13 3.62 11.46
CA LEU A 30 -3.29 2.76 11.31
C LEU A 30 -4.57 3.47 11.76
N LEU A 31 -5.71 2.99 11.28
CA LEU A 31 -7.01 3.50 11.70
C LEU A 31 -7.25 3.11 13.18
N PRO A 32 -7.49 4.07 14.08
CA PRO A 32 -7.73 3.77 15.49
C PRO A 32 -9.06 3.05 15.68
N SER A 33 -9.12 2.18 16.70
CA SER A 33 -10.38 1.61 17.17
C SER A 33 -11.25 2.69 17.79
N GLY A 34 -12.57 2.64 17.53
CA GLY A 34 -13.52 3.54 18.17
C GLY A 34 -13.51 3.41 19.69
N ARG A 35 -13.17 2.23 20.22
CA ARG A 35 -13.08 2.00 21.67
C ARG A 35 -11.88 2.73 22.27
N ASP A 36 -10.70 2.63 21.66
CA ASP A 36 -9.49 3.31 22.14
C ASP A 36 -9.65 4.83 22.16
N VAL A 37 -10.29 5.39 21.12
CA VAL A 37 -10.60 6.83 21.03
C VAL A 37 -11.55 7.25 22.16
N VAL A 38 -12.59 6.45 22.40
CA VAL A 38 -13.61 6.76 23.43
C VAL A 38 -13.02 6.62 24.82
N ASP A 39 -12.20 5.60 25.08
CA ASP A 39 -11.58 5.40 26.39
C ASP A 39 -10.67 6.58 26.75
N ILE A 40 -9.91 7.11 25.79
CA ILE A 40 -9.11 8.34 25.98
C ILE A 40 -10.03 9.55 26.25
N TYR A 41 -11.08 9.73 25.45
CA TYR A 41 -12.00 10.86 25.62
C TYR A 41 -12.76 10.82 26.96
N VAL A 42 -13.17 9.64 27.41
CA VAL A 42 -13.86 9.43 28.69
C VAL A 42 -12.90 9.66 29.85
N ALA A 43 -11.63 9.25 29.72
CA ALA A 43 -10.59 9.56 30.72
C ALA A 43 -10.36 11.07 30.90
N GLU A 44 -10.65 11.87 29.87
CA GLU A 44 -10.60 13.34 29.91
C GLU A 44 -11.90 13.98 30.46
N GLY A 45 -12.87 13.17 30.92
CA GLY A 45 -14.15 13.64 31.45
C GLY A 45 -15.27 13.75 30.40
N GLY A 46 -15.05 13.27 29.18
CA GLY A 46 -16.01 13.27 28.09
C GLY A 46 -17.10 12.20 28.20
N HIS A 47 -18.23 12.41 27.54
CA HIS A 47 -19.32 11.42 27.46
C HIS A 47 -19.08 10.39 26.34
N SER A 48 -19.19 9.10 26.68
CA SER A 48 -18.90 7.99 25.76
C SER A 48 -19.79 7.97 24.51
N GLY A 49 -21.08 8.31 24.65
CA GLY A 49 -22.01 8.41 23.51
C GLY A 49 -21.54 9.44 22.48
N THR A 50 -21.11 10.62 22.94
CA THR A 50 -20.55 11.67 22.08
C THR A 50 -19.26 11.19 21.41
N GLY A 51 -18.40 10.48 22.16
CA GLY A 51 -17.17 9.87 21.65
C GLY A 51 -17.41 8.97 20.43
N PHE A 52 -18.32 7.99 20.54
CA PHE A 52 -18.62 7.05 19.45
C PHE A 52 -19.25 7.74 18.23
N THR A 53 -20.17 8.69 18.46
CA THR A 53 -20.79 9.44 17.36
C THR A 53 -19.75 10.25 16.60
N GLN A 54 -18.87 10.98 17.29
CA GLN A 54 -17.87 11.81 16.62
C GLN A 54 -16.75 10.98 15.98
N TYR A 55 -16.35 9.86 16.58
CA TYR A 55 -15.45 8.90 15.93
C TYR A 55 -16.05 8.40 14.61
N SER A 56 -17.34 8.07 14.58
CA SER A 56 -18.02 7.62 13.36
C SER A 56 -18.03 8.68 12.27
N HIS A 57 -18.23 9.96 12.64
CA HIS A 57 -18.16 11.07 11.70
C HIS A 57 -16.74 11.32 11.19
N TRP A 58 -15.75 11.31 12.09
CA TRP A 58 -14.35 11.44 11.73
C TRP A 58 -13.91 10.32 10.78
N LYS A 59 -14.27 9.06 11.08
CA LYS A 59 -13.95 7.90 10.24
C LYS A 59 -14.51 8.03 8.83
N LYS A 60 -15.75 8.51 8.68
CA LYS A 60 -16.35 8.79 7.37
C LYS A 60 -15.57 9.87 6.63
N ALA A 61 -15.26 10.99 7.29
CA ALA A 61 -14.50 12.09 6.70
C ALA A 61 -13.08 11.64 6.27
N PHE A 62 -12.40 10.87 7.12
CA PHE A 62 -11.07 10.31 6.84
C PHE A 62 -11.07 9.37 5.64
N LEU A 63 -12.05 8.47 5.54
CA LEU A 63 -12.18 7.59 4.38
C LEU A 63 -12.57 8.34 3.10
N SER A 64 -13.40 9.37 3.20
CA SER A 64 -13.74 10.24 2.06
C SER A 64 -12.54 11.03 1.57
N GLN A 65 -11.74 11.59 2.49
CA GLN A 65 -10.50 12.28 2.15
C GLN A 65 -9.48 11.31 1.55
N LYS A 66 -9.28 10.13 2.15
CA LYS A 66 -8.37 9.12 1.62
C LYS A 66 -8.79 8.64 0.22
N ARG A 67 -10.09 8.50 -0.03
CA ARG A 67 -10.64 8.21 -1.37
C ARG A 67 -10.38 9.36 -2.34
N GLN A 68 -10.60 10.60 -1.92
CA GLN A 68 -10.30 11.77 -2.75
C GLN A 68 -8.80 11.95 -2.98
N GLU A 69 -7.93 11.61 -2.03
CA GLU A 69 -6.48 11.57 -2.20
C GLU A 69 -6.06 10.42 -3.13
N ASP A 70 -6.71 9.27 -3.07
CA ASP A 70 -6.50 8.16 -4.00
C ASP A 70 -6.99 8.50 -5.43
N ASP A 71 -8.07 9.29 -5.56
CA ASP A 71 -8.67 9.72 -6.83
C ASP A 71 -7.98 10.97 -7.42
N ALA A 72 -7.54 11.92 -6.58
CA ALA A 72 -6.80 13.14 -6.96
C ALA A 72 -5.28 12.91 -7.03
N GLY A 73 -4.77 11.86 -6.38
CA GLY A 73 -3.46 11.25 -6.61
C GLY A 73 -3.41 10.40 -7.88
N GLY A 74 -4.42 10.52 -8.76
CA GLY A 74 -4.29 10.22 -10.17
C GLY A 74 -3.31 11.19 -10.83
N ILE A 75 -2.02 11.00 -10.55
CA ILE A 75 -0.92 11.56 -11.32
C ILE A 75 -1.04 11.03 -12.76
N ASP A 76 -0.82 11.90 -13.75
CA ASP A 76 -0.80 11.53 -15.17
C ASP A 76 -0.03 10.21 -15.39
N PRO A 77 -0.63 9.18 -16.01
CA PRO A 77 -0.09 7.82 -16.09
C PRO A 77 1.16 7.68 -17.00
N ALA A 78 1.75 8.78 -17.46
CA ALA A 78 2.84 8.78 -18.43
C ALA A 78 4.25 8.92 -17.81
N MET A 79 4.40 9.29 -16.53
CA MET A 79 5.71 9.72 -16.00
C MET A 79 6.18 9.06 -14.68
N GLU A 80 5.40 8.21 -14.02
CA GLU A 80 5.92 7.36 -12.93
C GLU A 80 6.02 5.92 -13.41
N GLU A 81 7.25 5.41 -13.51
CA GLU A 81 7.45 3.98 -13.69
C GLU A 81 6.71 3.22 -12.58
N PRO A 82 5.86 2.25 -12.90
CA PRO A 82 5.17 1.45 -11.90
C PRO A 82 6.21 0.78 -11.00
N SER A 83 6.33 1.24 -9.76
CA SER A 83 7.31 0.73 -8.79
C SER A 83 6.64 -0.25 -7.83
N LEU A 84 7.40 -1.27 -7.42
CA LEU A 84 6.92 -2.24 -6.44
C LEU A 84 6.68 -1.56 -5.09
N GLY A 85 5.45 -1.70 -4.59
CA GLY A 85 5.06 -1.20 -3.27
C GLY A 85 5.19 -2.26 -2.17
N SER A 86 5.14 -1.84 -0.90
CA SER A 86 4.97 -2.72 0.25
C SER A 86 3.66 -2.37 0.96
N VAL A 87 2.89 -3.39 1.34
CA VAL A 87 1.67 -3.24 2.12
C VAL A 87 1.91 -3.88 3.49
N ALA A 88 1.40 -3.27 4.57
CA ALA A 88 1.53 -3.82 5.92
C ALA A 88 0.85 -5.20 6.05
N PHE A 89 1.43 -6.06 6.90
CA PHE A 89 0.88 -7.38 7.18
C PHE A 89 -0.54 -7.27 7.79
N ARG A 90 -1.49 -8.04 7.25
CA ARG A 90 -2.88 -8.06 7.71
C ARG A 90 -3.51 -9.42 7.47
N SER A 91 -4.46 -9.79 8.33
CA SER A 91 -5.28 -10.98 8.13
C SER A 91 -6.26 -10.78 6.96
N ILE A 92 -6.37 -11.79 6.09
CA ILE A 92 -7.39 -11.89 5.05
C ILE A 92 -8.09 -13.23 5.23
N THR A 93 -9.42 -13.24 5.12
CA THR A 93 -10.19 -14.48 5.17
C THR A 93 -10.12 -15.20 3.83
N ILE A 94 -9.83 -16.49 3.87
CA ILE A 94 -9.96 -17.39 2.72
C ILE A 94 -11.37 -18.00 2.79
N SER A 95 -12.11 -17.98 1.69
CA SER A 95 -13.43 -18.57 1.63
C SER A 95 -13.36 -20.09 1.81
N ALA A 96 -14.50 -20.73 2.10
CA ALA A 96 -14.56 -22.19 2.25
C ALA A 96 -14.10 -22.92 0.98
N GLU A 97 -14.29 -22.29 -0.18
CA GLU A 97 -13.89 -22.76 -1.51
C GLU A 97 -12.42 -22.46 -1.83
N GLY A 98 -11.67 -21.85 -0.92
CA GLY A 98 -10.25 -21.53 -1.11
C GLY A 98 -10.01 -20.22 -1.85
N HIS A 99 -11.02 -19.37 -2.05
CA HIS A 99 -10.84 -18.09 -2.72
C HIS A 99 -10.33 -17.03 -1.75
N LEU A 100 -9.41 -16.19 -2.23
CA LEU A 100 -8.97 -15.00 -1.52
C LEU A 100 -9.15 -13.78 -2.43
N VAL A 101 -9.66 -12.69 -1.87
CA VAL A 101 -9.83 -11.44 -2.61
C VAL A 101 -8.63 -10.55 -2.34
N LEU A 102 -7.83 -10.25 -3.38
CA LEU A 102 -6.75 -9.28 -3.27
C LEU A 102 -7.30 -7.85 -3.33
N PRO A 103 -7.19 -7.05 -2.24
CA PRO A 103 -7.68 -5.69 -2.24
C PRO A 103 -6.87 -4.78 -3.20
N LYS A 104 -7.47 -3.66 -3.61
CA LYS A 104 -6.94 -2.76 -4.67
C LYS A 104 -5.51 -2.31 -4.39
N ASP A 105 -5.18 -2.00 -3.14
CA ASP A 105 -3.85 -1.56 -2.71
C ASP A 105 -2.78 -2.65 -2.91
N MET A 106 -3.08 -3.90 -2.58
CA MET A 106 -2.17 -5.04 -2.81
C MET A 106 -1.98 -5.31 -4.31
N ARG A 107 -3.06 -5.22 -5.10
CA ARG A 107 -2.95 -5.35 -6.56
C ARG A 107 -2.04 -4.28 -7.16
N ARG A 108 -2.19 -3.02 -6.72
CA ARG A 108 -1.30 -1.91 -7.12
C ARG A 108 0.14 -2.16 -6.67
N ALA A 109 0.37 -2.51 -5.41
CA ALA A 109 1.71 -2.75 -4.87
C ALA A 109 2.45 -3.90 -5.59
N MET A 110 1.70 -4.92 -6.01
CA MET A 110 2.21 -6.05 -6.77
C MET A 110 2.35 -5.75 -8.26
N LEU A 111 1.94 -4.58 -8.75
CA LEU A 111 1.88 -4.28 -10.18
C LEU A 111 1.10 -5.35 -10.96
N LEU A 112 0.02 -5.87 -10.36
CA LEU A 112 -0.92 -6.74 -11.04
C LEU A 112 -1.74 -5.87 -11.99
N ASP A 113 -1.44 -6.01 -13.27
CA ASP A 113 -2.10 -5.41 -14.42
C ASP A 113 -3.49 -6.03 -14.67
N GLY A 114 -4.21 -5.48 -15.64
CA GLY A 114 -5.58 -5.88 -15.95
C GLY A 114 -5.75 -7.35 -16.36
N ASP A 115 -4.68 -8.04 -16.74
CA ASP A 115 -4.73 -9.46 -17.11
C ASP A 115 -4.75 -10.41 -15.88
N GLY A 116 -4.46 -9.88 -14.68
CA GLY A 116 -4.65 -10.56 -13.40
C GLY A 116 -3.76 -11.76 -13.13
N ARG A 117 -2.70 -12.01 -13.92
CA ARG A 117 -1.87 -13.21 -13.76
C ARG A 117 -0.83 -13.08 -12.65
N ALA A 118 -0.74 -14.11 -11.83
CA ALA A 118 0.27 -14.25 -10.78
C ALA A 118 0.71 -15.70 -10.64
N THR A 119 1.94 -15.92 -10.18
CA THR A 119 2.44 -17.23 -9.78
C THR A 119 2.34 -17.38 -8.28
N ILE A 120 1.92 -18.56 -7.82
CA ILE A 120 1.75 -18.87 -6.41
C ILE A 120 2.66 -20.04 -6.06
N SER A 121 3.32 -19.98 -4.91
CA SER A 121 4.00 -21.12 -4.31
C SER A 121 3.76 -21.17 -2.80
N VAL A 122 3.95 -22.34 -2.21
CA VAL A 122 3.99 -22.52 -0.76
C VAL A 122 5.42 -22.86 -0.37
N VAL A 123 6.00 -22.09 0.56
CA VAL A 123 7.36 -22.30 1.06
C VAL A 123 7.29 -22.20 2.58
N ASP A 124 7.69 -23.25 3.29
CA ASP A 124 7.69 -23.31 4.77
C ASP A 124 6.34 -22.92 5.42
N GLY A 125 5.24 -23.27 4.75
CA GLY A 125 3.88 -22.94 5.21
C GLY A 125 3.42 -21.52 4.83
N GLU A 126 4.23 -20.74 4.12
CA GLU A 126 3.86 -19.41 3.65
C GLU A 126 3.37 -19.43 2.20
N LEU A 127 2.19 -18.85 1.96
CA LEU A 127 1.68 -18.60 0.63
C LEU A 127 2.39 -17.39 0.01
N ARG A 128 3.22 -17.64 -0.99
CA ARG A 128 3.95 -16.60 -1.73
C ARG A 128 3.29 -16.36 -3.07
N ILE A 129 2.77 -15.15 -3.26
CA ILE A 129 2.18 -14.71 -4.52
C ILE A 129 3.13 -13.72 -5.19
N VAL A 130 3.44 -13.96 -6.45
CA VAL A 130 4.41 -13.18 -7.23
C VAL A 130 3.79 -12.77 -8.55
N SER A 131 3.77 -11.47 -8.84
CA SER A 131 3.42 -10.97 -10.17
C SER A 131 4.60 -11.11 -11.14
N PRO A 132 4.34 -11.26 -12.46
CA PRO A 132 5.39 -11.27 -13.48
C PRO A 132 6.28 -10.02 -13.43
N ARG A 133 5.67 -8.83 -13.35
CA ARG A 133 6.41 -7.55 -13.24
C ARG A 133 7.23 -7.48 -11.96
N GLY A 134 6.69 -7.97 -10.84
CA GLY A 134 7.41 -8.01 -9.58
C GLY A 134 8.58 -9.00 -9.58
N ALA A 135 8.45 -10.14 -10.26
CA ALA A 135 9.56 -11.06 -10.48
C ALA A 135 10.68 -10.39 -11.30
N LEU A 136 10.33 -9.73 -12.40
CA LEU A 136 11.28 -9.02 -13.26
C LEU A 136 12.02 -7.91 -12.51
N HIS A 137 11.30 -7.04 -11.79
CA HIS A 137 11.94 -5.97 -11.01
C HIS A 137 12.86 -6.52 -9.92
N ARG A 138 12.49 -7.62 -9.25
CA ARG A 138 13.37 -8.26 -8.25
C ARG A 138 14.61 -8.85 -8.89
N LEU A 139 14.49 -9.46 -10.07
CA LEU A 139 15.62 -9.97 -10.84
C LEU A 139 16.56 -8.82 -11.24
N GLN A 140 16.03 -7.76 -11.85
CA GLN A 140 16.79 -6.56 -12.23
C GLN A 140 17.50 -5.90 -11.05
N ARG A 141 16.85 -5.81 -9.89
CA ARG A 141 17.50 -5.27 -8.67
C ARG A 141 18.67 -6.13 -8.20
N ARG A 142 18.57 -7.46 -8.32
CA ARG A 142 19.66 -8.38 -7.95
C ARG A 142 20.80 -8.37 -8.95
N THR A 143 20.52 -8.13 -10.23
CA THR A 143 21.53 -8.14 -11.29
C THR A 143 22.16 -6.77 -11.58
N ARG A 144 21.59 -5.66 -11.09
CA ARG A 144 22.15 -4.30 -11.25
C ARG A 144 23.60 -4.16 -10.77
N GLY A 145 24.06 -4.99 -9.83
CA GLY A 145 25.45 -5.00 -9.36
C GLY A 145 26.41 -5.90 -10.16
N LEU A 146 25.89 -6.64 -11.14
CA LEU A 146 26.67 -7.57 -11.97
C LEU A 146 26.98 -7.00 -13.36
N ALA A 147 26.40 -5.85 -13.71
CA ALA A 147 26.62 -5.20 -15.00
C ALA A 147 27.84 -4.27 -14.92
N THR A 148 28.77 -4.41 -15.86
CA THR A 148 29.89 -3.48 -16.03
C THR A 148 29.36 -2.16 -16.58
N PRO A 149 29.63 -1.01 -15.94
CA PRO A 149 29.19 0.29 -16.46
C PRO A 149 29.76 0.54 -17.85
N GLY A 150 28.90 0.83 -18.82
CA GLY A 150 29.30 1.16 -20.19
C GLY A 150 29.41 -0.01 -21.17
N SER A 151 29.13 -1.25 -20.75
CA SER A 151 28.93 -2.37 -21.69
C SER A 151 27.52 -2.93 -21.60
N LEU A 152 26.91 -3.17 -22.77
CA LEU A 152 25.69 -3.95 -22.87
C LEU A 152 26.09 -5.42 -23.03
N VAL A 153 25.75 -6.26 -22.05
CA VAL A 153 25.97 -7.72 -22.13
C VAL A 153 25.35 -8.32 -23.40
N SER A 154 24.28 -7.70 -23.90
CA SER A 154 23.66 -8.07 -25.17
C SER A 154 24.56 -7.81 -26.38
N GLU A 155 25.38 -6.76 -26.37
CA GLU A 155 26.30 -6.48 -27.48
C GLU A 155 27.42 -7.52 -27.52
N GLU A 156 28.03 -7.89 -26.38
CA GLU A 156 29.00 -8.99 -26.33
C GLU A 156 28.40 -10.29 -26.88
N LEU A 157 27.21 -10.69 -26.42
CA LEU A 157 26.54 -11.91 -26.89
C LEU A 157 26.17 -11.87 -28.38
N ILE A 158 25.78 -10.71 -28.91
CA ILE A 158 25.49 -10.54 -30.34
C ILE A 158 26.78 -10.64 -31.15
N THR A 159 27.88 -10.07 -30.66
CA THR A 159 29.17 -10.11 -31.36
C THR A 159 29.71 -11.53 -31.37
N GLU A 160 29.59 -12.25 -30.26
CA GLU A 160 29.97 -13.66 -30.15
C GLU A 160 29.14 -14.55 -31.09
N ARG A 161 27.81 -14.39 -31.10
CA ARG A 161 26.91 -15.09 -32.05
C ARG A 161 27.23 -14.81 -33.51
N ARG A 162 27.63 -13.60 -33.85
CA ARG A 162 28.01 -13.23 -35.24
C ARG A 162 29.37 -13.83 -35.60
N ALA A 163 30.34 -13.79 -34.70
CA ALA A 163 31.64 -14.41 -34.92
C ALA A 163 31.54 -15.94 -35.07
N GLU A 164 30.64 -16.58 -34.32
CA GLU A 164 30.36 -18.02 -34.45
C GLU A 164 29.68 -18.35 -35.78
N ALA A 165 28.75 -17.50 -36.25
CA ALA A 165 28.11 -17.66 -37.56
C ALA A 165 29.02 -17.37 -38.76
N ASP A 166 30.03 -16.50 -38.60
CA ASP A 166 31.04 -16.21 -39.64
C ASP A 166 32.16 -17.27 -39.68
N ALA A 167 32.25 -18.13 -38.64
CA ALA A 167 33.24 -19.21 -38.54
C ALA A 167 32.73 -20.58 -39.02
N GLU A 168 31.44 -20.67 -39.40
CA GLU A 168 30.76 -21.85 -39.97
C GLU A 168 30.60 -21.73 -41.49
#